data_AF-A0A3R7J569-F1
#
_entry.id   AF-A0A3R7J569-F1
#
_cell.length_a   1.000
_cell.length_b   1.000
_cell.length_c   1.000
_cell.angle_alpha   90.00
_cell.angle_beta   90.00
_cell.angle_gamma   90.00
#
_symmetry.space_group_name_H-M   'P 1'
#
loop_
_entity.id
_entity.type
_entity.pdbx_description
1 polymer ?
#
loop_
_entity_poly.entity_id
_entity_poly.type
_entity_poly.pdbx_seq_one_letter_code
_entity_poly.pdbx_strand_id
1 'polypeptide(L)'
;MQTSTDNNYYDADRDGTLDGSKLGASSSNYGGMAIVTTKYNYPAAAYTMTPAESCDLHAGASKVRDSVDTQLIAQVQSWGTKGALISDEATMGGPGTLNGGTPATDTDGDGIPDAAERQLGTDPNTKDSMKLHSSGYTYLEVWANSLVPSSYH
;
A
#
# COMPACT_ATOMS: atom_id res chain seq x y z
N MET A 1 0.96 -21.28 -0.34
CA MET A 1 1.55 -20.22 0.51
C MET A 1 2.50 -20.91 1.49
N GLN A 2 3.82 -20.76 1.35
CA GLN A 2 4.79 -21.33 2.30
C GLN A 2 5.29 -20.18 3.18
N THR A 3 5.02 -20.27 4.47
CA THR A 3 5.55 -19.35 5.46
C THR A 3 7.02 -19.73 5.71
N SER A 4 7.93 -18.81 5.40
CA SER A 4 9.32 -18.93 5.82
C SER A 4 9.35 -18.97 7.35
N THR A 5 9.88 -20.06 7.93
CA THR A 5 10.06 -20.17 9.39
C THR A 5 11.27 -19.38 9.88
N ASP A 6 12.10 -18.89 8.97
CA ASP A 6 13.19 -17.97 9.28
C ASP A 6 12.66 -16.55 9.53
N ASN A 7 13.16 -15.96 10.63
CA ASN A 7 12.82 -14.62 11.13
C ASN A 7 11.38 -14.43 11.61
N ASN A 8 10.74 -15.49 12.12
CA ASN A 8 9.54 -15.35 12.92
C ASN A 8 9.93 -15.06 14.38
N TYR A 9 9.54 -13.90 14.90
CA TYR A 9 9.84 -13.48 16.26
C TYR A 9 8.58 -13.58 17.12
N TYR A 10 8.73 -14.12 18.32
CA TYR A 10 7.67 -14.24 19.30
C TYR A 10 8.02 -13.43 20.54
N ASP A 11 7.23 -12.41 20.78
CA ASP A 11 7.19 -11.66 22.02
C ASP A 11 6.14 -12.32 22.94
N ALA A 12 6.63 -12.94 24.02
CA ALA A 12 5.81 -13.69 24.96
C ALA A 12 5.30 -12.83 26.12
N ASP A 13 6.06 -11.80 26.52
CA ASP A 13 5.73 -10.94 27.64
C ASP A 13 4.87 -9.74 27.23
N ARG A 14 4.77 -9.48 25.91
CA ARG A 14 3.91 -8.47 25.29
C ARG A 14 4.24 -7.08 25.81
N ASP A 15 5.52 -6.84 26.10
CA ASP A 15 5.98 -5.59 26.69
C ASP A 15 6.04 -4.44 25.66
N GLY A 16 5.91 -4.78 24.38
CA GLY A 16 5.89 -3.82 23.29
C GLY A 16 7.27 -3.31 22.91
N THR A 17 8.33 -4.08 23.17
CA THR A 17 9.69 -3.81 22.73
C THR A 17 10.14 -4.82 21.67
N LEU A 18 11.12 -4.44 20.85
CA LEU A 18 11.63 -5.31 19.77
C LEU A 18 12.72 -6.26 20.28
N ASP A 19 12.42 -7.02 21.32
CA ASP A 19 13.35 -7.96 21.97
C ASP A 19 12.85 -9.42 21.97
N GLY A 20 11.74 -9.68 21.27
CA GLY A 20 11.14 -11.00 21.14
C GLY A 20 12.15 -12.08 20.74
N SER A 21 11.86 -13.31 21.14
CA SER A 21 12.72 -14.46 20.86
C SER A 21 12.44 -15.03 19.47
N LYS A 22 13.48 -15.42 18.73
CA LYS A 22 13.31 -16.11 17.45
C LYS A 22 12.63 -17.47 17.70
N LEU A 23 11.47 -17.69 17.07
CA LEU A 23 10.83 -19.00 17.05
C LEU A 23 11.71 -19.99 16.27
N GLY A 24 12.13 -21.06 16.93
CA GLY A 24 12.82 -22.16 16.27
C GLY A 24 11.92 -22.85 15.24
N ALA A 25 12.49 -23.32 14.13
CA ALA A 25 11.79 -24.07 13.09
C ALA A 25 11.47 -25.52 13.54
N SER A 26 10.74 -25.67 14.65
CA SER A 26 10.22 -26.95 15.14
C SER A 26 8.71 -27.03 14.89
N SER A 27 8.22 -28.19 14.44
CA SER A 27 6.79 -28.46 14.28
C SER A 27 5.98 -28.13 15.54
N SER A 28 6.56 -28.33 16.73
CA SER A 28 5.92 -27.99 18.01
C SER A 28 5.64 -26.49 18.18
N ASN A 29 6.50 -25.63 17.61
CA ASN A 29 6.40 -24.18 17.72
C ASN A 29 5.33 -23.59 16.79
N TYR A 30 4.86 -24.39 15.82
CA TYR A 30 3.81 -24.03 14.87
C TYR A 30 2.59 -24.96 15.00
N GLY A 31 2.28 -25.44 16.20
CA GLY A 31 1.05 -26.21 16.46
C GLY A 31 0.98 -27.58 15.78
N GLY A 32 2.12 -28.22 15.50
CA GLY A 32 2.17 -29.53 14.87
C GLY A 32 2.24 -29.51 13.34
N MET A 33 2.48 -28.34 12.74
CA MET A 33 2.58 -28.22 11.28
C MET A 33 3.83 -28.92 10.72
N ALA A 34 3.66 -29.67 9.63
CA ALA A 34 4.77 -30.24 8.87
C ALA A 34 5.60 -29.11 8.22
N ILE A 35 6.81 -28.88 8.75
CA ILE A 35 7.73 -27.86 8.22
C ILE A 35 8.51 -28.47 7.05
N VAL A 36 8.41 -27.82 5.89
CA VAL A 36 9.23 -28.17 4.73
C VAL A 36 10.62 -27.58 4.94
N THR A 37 11.64 -28.44 5.05
CA THR A 37 13.03 -28.03 5.30
C THR A 37 13.79 -27.64 4.03
N THR A 38 13.24 -27.95 2.85
CA THR A 38 13.85 -27.62 1.56
C THR A 38 12.95 -26.67 0.78
N LYS A 39 13.42 -25.45 0.53
CA LYS A 39 12.69 -24.46 -0.25
C LYS A 39 12.49 -24.97 -1.68
N TYR A 40 11.26 -24.90 -2.18
CA TYR A 40 10.98 -25.23 -3.57
C TYR A 40 11.63 -24.21 -4.52
N ASN A 41 12.04 -24.67 -5.69
CA ASN A 41 12.75 -23.87 -6.69
C ASN A 41 11.79 -22.92 -7.44
N TYR A 42 11.25 -21.94 -6.72
CA TYR A 42 10.51 -20.82 -7.27
C TYR A 42 11.44 -19.59 -7.33
N PRO A 43 11.25 -18.68 -8.29
CA PRO A 43 11.97 -17.42 -8.30
C PRO A 43 11.78 -16.73 -6.96
N ALA A 44 12.89 -16.44 -6.27
CA ALA A 44 12.85 -15.71 -5.02
C ALA A 44 12.33 -14.29 -5.28
N ALA A 45 11.61 -13.72 -4.31
CA ALA A 45 11.36 -12.29 -4.33
C ALA A 45 12.71 -11.56 -4.45
N ALA A 46 12.80 -10.62 -5.39
CA ALA A 46 14.03 -9.87 -5.65
C ALA A 46 14.48 -9.03 -4.44
N TYR A 47 13.55 -8.76 -3.52
CA TYR A 47 13.79 -8.00 -2.30
C TYR A 47 13.21 -8.77 -1.11
N THR A 48 14.06 -9.01 -0.11
CA THR A 48 13.68 -9.55 1.19
C THR A 48 14.14 -8.57 2.25
N MET A 49 13.19 -7.93 2.94
CA MET A 49 13.49 -7.07 4.09
C MET A 49 13.50 -7.92 5.37
N THR A 50 14.36 -7.56 6.33
CA THR A 50 14.26 -8.11 7.69
C THR A 50 12.95 -7.66 8.35
N PRO A 51 12.44 -8.34 9.38
CA PRO A 51 11.26 -7.88 10.12
C PRO A 51 11.39 -6.45 10.64
N ALA A 52 12.60 -6.06 11.07
CA ALA A 52 12.90 -4.69 11.53
C ALA A 52 12.82 -3.68 10.38
N GLU A 53 13.37 -3.99 9.21
CA GLU A 53 13.29 -3.14 8.01
C GLU A 53 11.88 -3.10 7.40
N SER A 54 11.12 -4.20 7.50
CA SER A 54 9.73 -4.26 7.03
C SER A 54 8.78 -3.42 7.90
N CYS A 55 9.19 -3.08 9.13
CA CYS A 55 8.45 -2.13 9.94
C CYS A 55 8.66 -0.69 9.46
N ASP A 56 9.56 -0.44 8.51
CA ASP A 56 9.68 0.87 7.89
C ASP A 56 8.50 1.06 6.91
N LEU A 57 7.57 1.93 7.33
CA LEU A 57 6.16 2.02 6.96
C LEU A 57 5.89 2.51 5.53
N HIS A 58 6.58 1.98 4.53
CA HIS A 58 6.37 2.28 3.12
C HIS A 58 5.32 1.38 2.46
N ALA A 59 4.78 0.39 3.19
CA ALA A 59 3.72 -0.48 2.69
C ALA A 59 2.38 0.27 2.53
N GLY A 60 1.57 -0.14 1.54
CA GLY A 60 0.26 0.45 1.25
C GLY A 60 0.33 1.83 0.57
N ALA A 61 -0.76 2.60 0.62
CA ALA A 61 -0.86 3.93 0.02
C ALA A 61 -0.01 4.98 0.78
N SER A 62 1.30 4.95 0.59
CA SER A 62 2.27 5.71 1.41
C SER A 62 2.53 7.15 0.99
N LYS A 63 1.98 7.56 -0.15
CA LYS A 63 2.16 8.91 -0.69
C LYS A 63 1.48 9.98 0.15
N VAL A 64 0.28 9.69 0.67
CA VAL A 64 -0.47 10.54 1.59
C VAL A 64 -1.17 9.62 2.57
N ARG A 65 -0.83 9.74 3.86
CA ARG A 65 -1.47 8.98 4.93
C ARG A 65 -2.70 9.72 5.42
N ASP A 66 -3.81 9.01 5.58
CA ASP A 66 -4.99 9.55 6.24
C ASP A 66 -4.99 9.26 7.76
N SER A 67 -6.07 9.66 8.43
CA SER A 67 -6.21 9.44 9.88
C SER A 67 -6.32 7.97 10.26
N VAL A 68 -6.81 7.11 9.36
CA VAL A 68 -6.94 5.66 9.59
C VAL A 68 -5.57 5.00 9.41
N ASP A 69 -4.83 5.34 8.35
CA ASP A 69 -3.45 4.89 8.14
C ASP A 69 -2.59 5.22 9.36
N THR A 70 -2.71 6.45 9.89
CA THR A 70 -1.95 6.89 11.07
C THR A 70 -2.27 6.07 12.30
N GLN A 71 -3.54 5.72 12.52
CA GLN A 71 -3.96 4.89 13.65
C GLN A 71 -3.47 3.45 13.51
N LEU A 72 -3.56 2.87 12.31
CA LEU A 72 -3.06 1.51 12.05
C LEU A 72 -1.54 1.46 12.21
N ILE A 73 -0.81 2.47 11.74
CA ILE A 73 0.62 2.63 11.98
C ILE A 73 0.91 2.68 13.47
N ALA A 74 0.18 3.50 14.23
CA ALA A 74 0.37 3.62 15.67
C ALA A 74 0.07 2.30 16.41
N GLN A 75 -0.87 1.48 15.91
CA GLN A 75 -1.14 0.14 16.44
C GLN A 75 -0.01 -0.84 16.11
N VAL A 76 0.53 -0.82 14.89
CA VAL A 76 1.70 -1.65 14.50
C VAL A 76 2.93 -1.26 15.33
N GLN A 77 3.21 0.03 15.47
CA GLN A 77 4.29 0.57 16.31
C GLN A 77 4.05 0.40 17.81
N SER A 78 2.83 0.04 18.23
CA SER A 78 2.56 -0.33 19.62
C SER A 78 2.97 -1.76 19.94
N TRP A 79 3.38 -2.53 18.93
CA TRP A 79 3.88 -3.89 19.07
C TRP A 79 2.90 -4.79 19.84
N GLY A 80 1.61 -4.61 19.57
CA GLY A 80 0.55 -5.42 20.18
C GLY A 80 0.02 -4.89 21.52
N THR A 81 0.58 -3.83 22.10
CA THR A 81 0.04 -3.22 23.33
C THR A 81 -1.29 -2.48 23.12
N LYS A 82 -1.53 -1.96 21.91
CA LYS A 82 -2.80 -1.28 21.54
C LYS A 82 -3.62 -2.03 20.48
N GLY A 83 -3.17 -3.22 20.06
CA GLY A 83 -3.84 -3.99 19.02
C GLY A 83 -5.28 -4.34 19.41
N ALA A 84 -6.23 -4.15 18.49
CA ALA A 84 -7.64 -4.43 18.72
C ALA A 84 -8.26 -5.12 17.49
N LEU A 85 -9.29 -5.95 17.73
CA LEU A 85 -10.17 -6.40 16.65
C LEU A 85 -11.12 -5.25 16.30
N ILE A 86 -10.87 -4.61 15.16
CA ILE A 86 -11.74 -3.55 14.64
C ILE A 86 -13.00 -4.22 14.14
N SER A 87 -14.05 -4.16 14.96
CA SER A 87 -15.36 -4.75 14.67
C SER A 87 -16.34 -3.73 14.10
N ASP A 88 -15.99 -2.45 14.19
CA ASP A 88 -16.79 -1.30 13.81
C ASP A 88 -15.86 -0.15 13.39
N GLU A 89 -16.03 0.37 12.18
CA GLU A 89 -15.24 1.45 11.62
C GLU A 89 -15.37 2.77 12.41
N ALA A 90 -16.46 2.96 13.17
CA ALA A 90 -16.61 4.12 14.04
C ALA A 90 -15.51 4.19 15.11
N THR A 91 -14.99 3.04 15.55
CA THR A 91 -13.88 2.97 16.52
C THR A 91 -12.54 3.45 15.97
N MET A 92 -12.44 3.60 14.64
CA MET A 92 -11.27 4.13 13.93
C MET A 92 -11.47 5.57 13.44
N GLY A 93 -12.60 6.20 13.79
CA GLY A 93 -12.97 7.52 13.29
C GLY A 93 -13.63 7.49 11.89
N GLY A 94 -14.21 6.35 11.50
CA GLY A 94 -14.84 6.15 10.18
C GLY A 94 -13.81 5.81 9.10
N PRO A 95 -14.15 5.92 7.80
CA PRO A 95 -13.25 5.59 6.70
C PRO A 95 -12.05 6.55 6.56
N GLY A 96 -11.87 7.47 7.51
CA GLY A 96 -10.89 8.54 7.46
C GLY A 96 -11.43 9.77 6.75
N THR A 97 -10.99 10.94 7.22
CA THR A 97 -11.20 12.18 6.48
C THR A 97 -10.11 12.26 5.43
N LEU A 98 -10.48 12.07 4.17
CA LEU A 98 -9.60 12.41 3.06
C LEU A 98 -9.43 13.93 3.08
N ASN A 99 -8.22 14.40 3.36
CA ASN A 99 -7.86 15.79 3.09
C ASN A 99 -7.91 15.96 1.57
N GLY A 100 -9.09 16.29 1.05
CA GLY A 100 -9.29 16.60 -0.35
C GLY A 100 -8.36 17.74 -0.69
N GLY A 101 -7.30 17.43 -1.46
CA GLY A 101 -6.49 18.47 -2.08
C GLY A 101 -7.38 19.38 -2.91
N THR A 102 -6.91 20.58 -3.21
CA THR A 102 -7.61 21.42 -4.19
C THR A 102 -7.67 20.66 -5.52
N PRO A 103 -8.86 20.29 -6.02
CA PRO A 103 -8.95 19.62 -7.31
C PRO A 103 -8.39 20.55 -8.37
N ALA A 104 -7.70 19.97 -9.36
CA ALA A 104 -7.26 20.74 -10.51
C ALA A 104 -8.48 21.29 -11.26
N THR A 105 -8.38 22.51 -11.79
CA THR A 105 -9.45 23.11 -12.59
C THR A 105 -9.67 22.28 -13.86
N ASP A 106 -10.92 21.90 -14.07
CA ASP A 106 -11.47 21.23 -15.25
C ASP A 106 -12.67 22.08 -15.67
N THR A 107 -12.46 22.95 -16.66
CA THR A 107 -13.37 24.04 -17.03
C THR A 107 -14.62 23.51 -17.74
N ASP A 108 -14.50 22.44 -18.54
CA ASP A 108 -15.63 21.86 -19.25
C ASP A 108 -16.25 20.65 -18.52
N GLY A 109 -15.56 20.06 -17.55
CA GLY A 109 -16.02 18.94 -16.75
C GLY A 109 -15.98 17.61 -17.49
N ASP A 110 -15.01 17.40 -18.38
CA ASP A 110 -14.85 16.17 -19.16
C ASP A 110 -13.90 15.14 -18.53
N GLY A 111 -13.27 15.49 -17.40
CA GLY A 111 -12.42 14.63 -16.59
C GLY A 111 -10.92 14.85 -16.79
N ILE A 112 -10.48 15.73 -17.70
CA ILE A 112 -9.07 16.12 -17.88
C ILE A 112 -8.86 17.54 -17.32
N PRO A 113 -7.88 17.79 -16.45
CA PRO A 113 -7.61 19.16 -15.98
C PRO A 113 -7.09 20.10 -17.08
N ASP A 114 -7.47 21.38 -17.05
CA ASP A 114 -7.09 22.41 -18.05
C ASP A 114 -5.58 22.47 -18.34
N ALA A 115 -4.76 22.21 -17.30
CA ALA A 115 -3.31 22.21 -17.42
C ALA A 115 -2.78 21.01 -18.20
N ALA A 116 -3.42 19.84 -18.06
CA ALA A 116 -3.09 18.63 -18.80
C ALA A 116 -3.58 18.73 -20.25
N GLU A 117 -4.77 19.29 -20.48
CA GLU A 117 -5.29 19.56 -21.82
C GLU A 117 -4.36 20.46 -22.64
N ARG A 118 -3.86 21.55 -22.01
CA ARG A 118 -2.84 22.42 -22.64
C ARG A 118 -1.55 21.69 -22.99
N GLN A 119 -1.18 20.64 -22.26
CA GLN A 119 -0.01 19.81 -22.57
C GLN A 119 -0.30 18.79 -23.68
N LEU A 120 -1.53 18.27 -23.75
CA LEU A 120 -2.00 17.33 -24.77
C LEU A 120 -2.41 18.01 -26.09
N GLY A 121 -2.56 19.33 -26.07
CA GLY A 121 -2.98 20.14 -27.22
C GLY A 121 -4.50 20.13 -27.45
N THR A 122 -5.30 19.80 -26.43
CA THR A 122 -6.77 19.90 -26.44
C THR A 122 -7.24 21.26 -25.90
N ASP A 123 -8.54 21.55 -26.04
CA ASP A 123 -9.13 22.84 -25.62
C ASP A 123 -9.88 22.69 -24.30
N PRO A 124 -9.45 23.39 -23.22
CA PRO A 124 -10.06 23.29 -21.89
C PRO A 124 -11.53 23.71 -21.77
N ASN A 125 -12.12 24.24 -22.83
CA ASN A 125 -13.52 24.65 -22.86
C ASN A 125 -14.41 23.69 -23.68
N THR A 126 -13.85 22.60 -24.20
CA THR A 126 -14.50 21.71 -25.15
C THR A 126 -14.35 20.25 -24.76
N LYS A 127 -15.46 19.63 -24.34
CA LYS A 127 -15.52 18.21 -23.92
C LYS A 127 -14.99 17.25 -24.99
N ASP A 128 -13.71 16.94 -24.93
CA ASP A 128 -13.03 16.16 -25.95
C ASP A 128 -12.11 15.06 -25.44
N SER A 129 -12.21 14.78 -24.14
CA SER A 129 -11.61 13.63 -23.47
C SER A 129 -11.89 12.30 -24.18
N MET A 130 -13.04 12.16 -24.86
CA MET A 130 -13.43 10.97 -25.62
C MET A 130 -12.98 10.94 -27.09
N LYS A 131 -12.36 12.02 -27.60
CA LYS A 131 -11.78 12.01 -28.96
C LYS A 131 -10.57 11.09 -28.99
N LEU A 132 -10.37 10.43 -30.13
CA LEU A 132 -9.21 9.57 -30.35
C LEU A 132 -7.95 10.41 -30.59
N HIS A 133 -6.93 10.12 -29.81
CA HIS A 133 -5.56 10.57 -30.05
C HIS A 133 -4.91 9.73 -31.16
N SER A 134 -3.78 10.21 -31.71
CA SER A 134 -3.01 9.54 -32.76
C SER A 134 -2.51 8.14 -32.39
N SER A 135 -2.45 7.82 -31.10
CA SER A 135 -2.10 6.49 -30.56
C SER A 135 -3.24 5.47 -30.68
N GLY A 136 -4.46 5.89 -31.01
CA GLY A 136 -5.65 5.03 -31.02
C GLY A 136 -6.38 4.91 -29.68
N TYR A 137 -5.88 5.59 -28.65
CA TYR A 137 -6.54 5.74 -27.34
C TYR A 137 -7.26 7.09 -27.24
N THR A 138 -8.22 7.24 -26.34
CA THR A 138 -8.84 8.54 -26.07
C THR A 138 -7.87 9.49 -25.36
N TYR A 139 -8.11 10.81 -25.44
CA TYR A 139 -7.30 11.78 -24.67
C TYR A 139 -7.37 11.52 -23.16
N LEU A 140 -8.52 11.03 -22.65
CA LEU A 140 -8.66 10.62 -21.26
C LEU A 140 -7.70 9.48 -20.89
N GLU A 141 -7.60 8.46 -21.75
CA GLU A 141 -6.72 7.31 -21.53
C GLU A 141 -5.25 7.70 -21.65
N VAL A 142 -4.90 8.57 -22.60
CA VAL A 142 -3.53 9.10 -22.74
C VAL A 142 -3.14 9.88 -21.48
N TRP A 143 -4.03 10.74 -20.99
CA TRP A 143 -3.81 11.48 -19.75
C TRP A 143 -3.66 10.54 -18.55
N ALA A 144 -4.60 9.61 -18.36
CA ALA A 144 -4.57 8.67 -17.24
C ALA A 144 -3.27 7.84 -17.22
N ASN A 145 -2.81 7.39 -18.40
CA ASN A 145 -1.54 6.66 -18.52
C ASN A 145 -0.32 7.54 -18.23
N SER A 146 -0.38 8.84 -18.52
CA SER A 146 0.72 9.78 -18.21
C SER A 146 0.94 9.99 -16.70
N LEU A 147 -0.08 9.72 -15.87
CA LEU A 147 0.01 9.84 -14.42
C LEU A 147 0.83 8.71 -13.77
N VAL A 148 1.06 7.62 -14.50
CA VAL A 148 1.82 6.47 -14.02
C VAL A 148 3.27 6.62 -14.51
N PRO A 149 4.27 6.81 -13.63
CA PRO A 149 5.66 6.83 -14.05
C PRO A 149 6.06 5.47 -14.64
N SER A 150 6.82 5.49 -15.74
CA SER A 150 7.27 4.29 -16.46
C SER A 150 8.32 3.45 -15.70
N SER A 151 8.77 3.92 -14.53
CA SER A 151 9.75 3.25 -13.69
C SER A 151 9.26 3.17 -12.23
N TYR A 152 8.81 2.00 -11.80
CA TYR A 152 8.94 1.58 -10.40
C TYR A 152 10.31 0.90 -10.27
N HIS A 153 11.26 1.53 -9.60
CA HIS A 153 12.52 0.92 -9.18
C HIS A 153 12.49 0.71 -7.66
#